data_AF-A0A6N7E344-F1
#
_entry.id   AF-A0A6N7E344-F1
#
_cell.length_a   1.000
_cell.length_b   1.000
_cell.length_c   1.000
_cell.angle_alpha   90.00
_cell.angle_beta   90.00
_cell.angle_gamma   90.00
#
_symmetry.space_group_name_H-M   'P 1'
#
loop_
_entity.id
_entity.type
_entity.pdbx_description
1 polymer ?
#
loop_
_entity_poly.entity_id
_entity_poly.type
_entity_poly.pdbx_seq_one_letter_code
_entity_poly.pdbx_strand_id
1 'polypeptide(L)'
;MKELAKAIINDLNENYEYVDMPVALQRRYCTKFLGEQHDNENGSFDYKVNQLVEKFSEINTKIEYQPFIKSNNKNPNPNIVETIFLNFGQKKVFACLNESQFDGAFSMTSSELKEFISNSKEQIKEHIKTFPYSSQRSDFSLSISDKQVQRTLWQEFLDESNKKRHEVAHGNDFDNFDSISVLESRKDKILLLQLALVELMACHLSEKLSSI
;
A
#
# COMPACT_ATOMS: atom_id res chain seq x y z
N MET A 1 1.28 -0.95 -7.32
CA MET A 1 -0.04 -0.96 -6.63
C MET A 1 -1.01 -1.98 -7.19
N LYS A 2 -1.40 -1.93 -8.49
CA LYS A 2 -2.30 -2.95 -9.08
C LYS A 2 -1.75 -4.37 -8.95
N GLU A 3 -0.51 -4.60 -9.37
CA GLU A 3 0.11 -5.92 -9.28
C GLU A 3 0.30 -6.40 -7.84
N LEU A 4 0.63 -5.49 -6.91
CA LEU A 4 0.69 -5.80 -5.48
C LEU A 4 -0.67 -6.31 -4.96
N ALA A 5 -1.75 -5.56 -5.23
CA ALA A 5 -3.09 -5.96 -4.83
C ALA A 5 -3.50 -7.30 -5.45
N LYS A 6 -3.18 -7.51 -6.74
CA LYS A 6 -3.47 -8.77 -7.44
C LYS A 6 -2.71 -9.95 -6.82
N ALA A 7 -1.42 -9.80 -6.55
CA ALA A 7 -0.59 -10.85 -5.94
C ALA A 7 -1.13 -11.25 -4.56
N ILE A 8 -1.37 -10.27 -3.68
CA ILE A 8 -1.91 -10.52 -2.34
C ILE A 8 -3.26 -11.25 -2.38
N ILE A 9 -4.15 -10.81 -3.26
CA ILE A 9 -5.49 -11.41 -3.36
C ILE A 9 -5.41 -12.84 -3.91
N ASN A 10 -4.49 -13.10 -4.84
CA ASN A 10 -4.22 -14.46 -5.30
C ASN A 10 -3.69 -15.32 -4.15
N ASP A 11 -2.68 -14.86 -3.42
CA ASP A 11 -2.10 -15.61 -2.30
C ASP A 11 -3.15 -15.92 -1.23
N LEU A 12 -4.01 -14.95 -0.88
CA LEU A 12 -5.13 -15.16 0.05
C LEU A 12 -6.14 -16.19 -0.48
N ASN A 13 -6.53 -16.09 -1.75
CA ASN A 13 -7.46 -17.04 -2.35
C ASN A 13 -6.88 -18.45 -2.45
N GLU A 14 -5.57 -18.61 -2.61
CA GLU A 14 -4.92 -19.91 -2.71
C GLU A 14 -4.75 -20.58 -1.34
N ASN A 15 -4.61 -19.80 -0.26
CA ASN A 15 -4.22 -20.32 1.06
C ASN A 15 -5.32 -20.23 2.13
N TYR A 16 -6.37 -19.42 1.93
CA TYR A 16 -7.43 -19.20 2.92
C TYR A 16 -8.83 -19.36 2.31
N GLU A 17 -9.76 -19.82 3.15
CA GLU A 17 -11.19 -19.70 2.88
C GLU A 17 -11.65 -18.27 3.16
N TYR A 18 -12.76 -17.85 2.53
CA TYR A 18 -13.28 -16.49 2.70
C TYR A 18 -13.51 -16.12 4.16
N VAL A 19 -14.04 -17.07 4.95
CA VAL A 19 -14.35 -16.89 6.38
C VAL A 19 -13.10 -16.64 7.23
N ASP A 20 -11.96 -17.17 6.82
CA ASP A 20 -10.67 -17.06 7.52
C ASP A 20 -9.84 -15.86 7.04
N MET A 21 -10.34 -15.09 6.07
CA MET A 21 -9.66 -13.86 5.64
C MET A 21 -9.85 -12.73 6.67
N PRO A 22 -8.94 -11.75 6.74
CA PRO A 22 -9.14 -10.57 7.59
C PRO A 22 -10.47 -9.87 7.31
N VAL A 23 -11.23 -9.55 8.37
CA VAL A 23 -12.57 -8.93 8.31
C VAL A 23 -12.60 -7.67 7.42
N ALA A 24 -11.52 -6.89 7.41
CA ALA A 24 -11.41 -5.72 6.54
C ALA A 24 -11.52 -6.08 5.05
N LEU A 25 -10.93 -7.20 4.62
CA LEU A 25 -10.98 -7.68 3.24
C LEU A 25 -12.35 -8.22 2.87
N GLN A 26 -12.94 -9.04 3.76
CA GLN A 26 -14.28 -9.58 3.58
C GLN A 26 -15.28 -8.43 3.35
N ARG A 27 -15.33 -7.48 4.30
CA ARG A 27 -16.22 -6.32 4.25
C ARG A 27 -15.96 -5.46 3.02
N ARG A 28 -14.68 -5.17 2.70
CA ARG A 28 -14.34 -4.34 1.55
C ARG A 28 -14.81 -4.97 0.24
N TYR A 29 -14.65 -6.28 0.07
CA TYR A 29 -15.13 -6.98 -1.12
C TYR A 29 -16.65 -6.84 -1.28
N CYS A 30 -17.42 -7.01 -0.20
CA CYS A 30 -18.88 -6.86 -0.21
C CYS A 30 -19.34 -5.48 -0.66
N THR A 31 -18.58 -4.41 -0.38
CA THR A 31 -18.97 -3.04 -0.79
C THR A 31 -19.09 -2.87 -2.31
N LYS A 32 -18.43 -3.71 -3.13
CA LYS A 32 -18.57 -3.68 -4.61
C LYS A 32 -20.01 -3.91 -5.07
N PHE A 33 -20.77 -4.72 -4.34
CA PHE A 33 -22.14 -5.11 -4.73
C PHE A 33 -23.21 -4.12 -4.26
N LEU A 34 -22.87 -3.24 -3.32
CA LEU A 34 -23.80 -2.30 -2.71
C LEU A 34 -23.69 -0.89 -3.28
N GLY A 35 -22.65 -0.60 -4.08
CA GLY A 35 -22.35 0.73 -4.59
C GLY A 35 -21.72 1.66 -3.55
N GLU A 36 -21.21 2.82 -3.99
CA GLU A 36 -20.62 3.85 -3.12
C GLU A 36 -21.67 4.78 -2.47
N GLN A 37 -22.96 4.56 -2.72
CA GLN A 37 -24.04 5.33 -2.10
C GLN A 37 -24.25 4.85 -0.66
N HIS A 38 -23.59 5.56 0.24
CA HIS A 38 -23.89 5.56 1.66
C HIS A 38 -25.23 6.23 1.91
N ASP A 39 -26.33 5.56 1.56
CA ASP A 39 -27.64 5.90 2.14
C ASP A 39 -27.57 5.52 3.62
N ASN A 40 -26.99 6.44 4.39
CA ASN A 40 -26.77 6.36 5.84
C ASN A 40 -28.07 6.55 6.62
N GLU A 41 -29.22 6.51 5.95
CA GLU A 41 -30.52 6.47 6.62
C GLU A 41 -30.69 5.05 7.21
N ASN A 42 -30.41 4.94 8.51
CA ASN A 42 -30.78 3.83 9.41
C ASN A 42 -29.88 2.59 9.50
N GLY A 43 -28.57 2.66 9.23
CA GLY A 43 -27.66 1.51 9.44
C GLY A 43 -27.87 0.32 8.50
N SER A 44 -28.71 0.50 7.47
CA SER A 44 -29.05 -0.49 6.46
C SER A 44 -27.83 -0.98 5.67
N PHE A 45 -26.83 -0.11 5.45
CA PHE A 45 -25.62 -0.46 4.71
C PHE A 45 -24.76 -1.50 5.44
N ASP A 46 -24.44 -1.27 6.72
CA ASP A 46 -23.63 -2.20 7.50
C ASP A 46 -24.32 -3.55 7.68
N TYR A 47 -25.65 -3.53 7.87
CA TYR A 47 -26.45 -4.74 7.91
C TYR A 47 -26.36 -5.53 6.59
N LYS A 48 -26.50 -4.87 5.43
CA LYS A 48 -26.33 -5.49 4.11
C LYS A 48 -24.91 -6.03 3.90
N VAL A 49 -23.88 -5.32 4.34
CA VAL A 49 -22.49 -5.80 4.28
C VAL A 49 -22.35 -7.08 5.09
N ASN A 50 -22.85 -7.11 6.33
CA ASN A 50 -22.76 -8.29 7.19
C ASN A 50 -23.48 -9.50 6.58
N GLN A 51 -24.68 -9.31 6.01
CA GLN A 51 -25.37 -10.39 5.29
C GLN A 51 -24.57 -10.93 4.11
N LEU A 52 -23.93 -10.06 3.33
CA LEU A 52 -23.08 -10.49 2.22
C LEU A 52 -21.84 -11.23 2.71
N VAL A 53 -21.22 -10.78 3.81
CA VAL A 53 -20.09 -11.48 4.44
C VAL A 53 -20.53 -12.87 4.88
N GLU A 54 -21.64 -13.01 5.61
CA GLU A 54 -22.18 -14.31 6.03
C GLU A 54 -22.43 -15.24 4.84
N LYS A 55 -23.11 -14.73 3.79
CA LYS A 55 -23.43 -15.52 2.59
C LYS A 55 -22.18 -15.92 1.80
N PHE A 56 -21.18 -15.06 1.71
CA PHE A 56 -19.92 -15.38 1.04
C PHE A 56 -19.03 -16.31 1.85
N SER A 57 -19.12 -16.28 3.18
CA SER A 57 -18.51 -17.28 4.06
C SER A 57 -19.15 -18.66 3.87
N GLU A 58 -20.49 -18.74 3.77
CA GLU A 58 -21.20 -20.02 3.54
C GLU A 58 -20.79 -20.72 2.24
N ILE A 59 -20.52 -19.96 1.17
CA ILE A 59 -20.19 -20.51 -0.16
C ILE A 59 -18.68 -20.47 -0.47
N ASN A 60 -17.84 -20.03 0.48
CA ASN A 60 -16.40 -19.87 0.33
C ASN A 60 -15.98 -19.08 -0.94
N THR A 61 -16.54 -17.86 -1.08
CA THR A 61 -16.29 -17.00 -2.25
C THR A 61 -14.82 -16.63 -2.40
N LYS A 62 -14.26 -16.78 -3.61
CA LYS A 62 -12.96 -16.19 -3.95
C LYS A 62 -13.12 -14.70 -4.30
N ILE A 63 -12.27 -13.86 -3.71
CA ILE A 63 -12.36 -12.40 -3.87
C ILE A 63 -11.53 -11.92 -5.07
N GLU A 64 -11.95 -10.81 -5.67
CA GLU A 64 -11.22 -10.16 -6.76
C GLU A 64 -10.42 -8.97 -6.24
N TYR A 65 -9.34 -8.57 -6.92
CA TYR A 65 -8.50 -7.44 -6.47
C TYR A 65 -9.08 -6.06 -6.80
N GLN A 66 -9.98 -5.98 -7.78
CA GLN A 66 -10.54 -4.73 -8.31
C GLN A 66 -11.20 -3.85 -7.22
N PRO A 67 -11.99 -4.39 -6.26
CA PRO A 67 -12.56 -3.60 -5.15
C PRO A 67 -11.54 -2.88 -4.27
N PHE A 68 -10.30 -3.38 -4.24
CA PHE A 68 -9.23 -2.87 -3.39
C PHE A 68 -8.43 -1.76 -4.05
N ILE A 69 -8.50 -1.64 -5.38
CA ILE A 69 -7.86 -0.58 -6.14
C ILE A 69 -8.92 0.41 -6.64
N LYS A 70 -8.74 1.72 -6.38
CA LYS A 70 -9.62 2.72 -7.00
C LYS A 70 -9.33 2.77 -8.50
N SER A 71 -10.38 2.70 -9.32
CA SER A 71 -10.32 2.84 -10.78
C SER A 71 -10.18 4.31 -11.23
N ASN A 72 -9.27 5.05 -10.61
CA ASN A 72 -8.95 6.40 -11.07
C ASN A 72 -7.57 6.37 -11.71
N ASN A 73 -7.50 6.75 -12.99
CA ASN A 73 -6.26 6.88 -13.77
C ASN A 73 -5.39 8.07 -13.30
N LYS A 74 -5.51 8.45 -12.02
CA LYS A 74 -4.76 9.52 -11.38
C LYS A 74 -3.41 8.98 -10.94
N ASN A 75 -2.40 9.82 -11.03
CA ASN A 75 -1.06 9.49 -10.56
C ASN A 75 -1.10 9.19 -9.05
N PRO A 76 -0.29 8.24 -8.57
CA PRO A 76 -0.23 7.92 -7.16
C PRO A 76 0.26 9.15 -6.39
N ASN A 77 -0.66 9.78 -5.67
CA ASN A 77 -0.37 10.75 -4.62
C ASN A 77 -0.51 10.06 -3.26
N PRO A 78 -0.06 10.68 -2.16
CA PRO A 78 -0.16 10.08 -0.84
C PRO A 78 -1.57 9.59 -0.49
N ASN A 79 -2.59 10.37 -0.78
CA ASN A 79 -3.98 10.01 -0.45
C ASN A 79 -4.45 8.75 -1.20
N ILE A 80 -4.02 8.56 -2.45
CA ILE A 80 -4.32 7.35 -3.23
C ILE A 80 -3.64 6.14 -2.61
N VAL A 81 -2.37 6.26 -2.21
CA VAL A 81 -1.64 5.17 -1.53
C VAL A 81 -2.33 4.80 -0.22
N GLU A 82 -2.61 5.78 0.65
CA GLU A 82 -3.34 5.58 1.92
C GLU A 82 -4.70 4.92 1.70
N THR A 83 -5.46 5.37 0.70
CA THR A 83 -6.78 4.79 0.39
C THR A 83 -6.67 3.33 -0.02
N ILE A 84 -5.68 2.98 -0.85
CA ILE A 84 -5.49 1.59 -1.29
C ILE A 84 -5.15 0.72 -0.09
N PHE A 85 -4.21 1.13 0.76
CA PHE A 85 -3.85 0.35 1.95
C PHE A 85 -4.99 0.25 2.97
N LEU A 86 -5.79 1.31 3.10
CA LEU A 86 -6.99 1.31 3.95
C LEU A 86 -8.00 0.25 3.49
N ASN A 87 -8.12 0.01 2.18
CA ASN A 87 -8.97 -1.06 1.65
C ASN A 87 -8.48 -2.45 2.07
N PHE A 88 -7.18 -2.62 2.37
CA PHE A 88 -6.61 -3.82 2.97
C PHE A 88 -6.63 -3.80 4.51
N GLY A 89 -7.16 -2.74 5.12
CA GLY A 89 -7.22 -2.56 6.56
C GLY A 89 -5.96 -1.96 7.20
N GLN A 90 -4.92 -1.63 6.41
CA GLN A 90 -3.73 -0.93 6.90
C GLN A 90 -3.97 0.58 6.89
N LYS A 91 -3.84 1.22 8.05
CA LYS A 91 -4.03 2.67 8.21
C LYS A 91 -2.68 3.37 8.36
N LYS A 92 -2.64 4.67 8.06
CA LYS A 92 -1.48 5.54 8.36
C LYS A 92 -0.18 5.03 7.73
N VAL A 93 -0.23 4.65 6.45
CA VAL A 93 0.91 4.10 5.69
C VAL A 93 2.17 4.94 5.87
N PHE A 94 2.07 6.24 5.61
CA PHE A 94 3.25 7.10 5.65
C PHE A 94 3.74 7.35 7.08
N ALA A 95 2.84 7.39 8.06
CA ALA A 95 3.24 7.47 9.45
C ALA A 95 3.99 6.20 9.92
N CYS A 96 3.70 5.04 9.31
CA CYS A 96 4.44 3.81 9.61
C CYS A 96 5.84 3.79 8.99
N LEU A 97 6.00 4.46 7.84
CA LEU A 97 7.29 4.63 7.17
C LEU A 97 8.14 5.74 7.80
N ASN A 98 7.52 6.69 8.49
CA ASN A 98 8.20 7.78 9.16
C ASN A 98 9.17 7.25 10.22
N GLU A 99 10.41 7.74 10.22
CA GLU A 99 11.51 7.31 11.08
C GLU A 99 11.89 5.83 10.92
N SER A 100 11.41 5.16 9.86
CA SER A 100 11.85 3.81 9.51
C SER A 100 13.22 3.82 8.83
N GLN A 101 13.80 2.64 8.59
CA GLN A 101 15.04 2.54 7.82
C GLN A 101 14.89 3.11 6.39
N PHE A 102 13.67 3.07 5.83
CA PHE A 102 13.41 3.63 4.50
C PHE A 102 13.58 5.16 4.46
N ASP A 103 13.31 5.89 5.54
CA ASP A 103 13.52 7.35 5.58
C ASP A 103 15.00 7.74 5.43
N GLY A 104 15.93 6.84 5.72
CA GLY A 104 17.36 7.06 5.47
C GLY A 104 17.69 7.39 4.01
N ALA A 105 16.83 7.02 3.07
CA ALA A 105 16.99 7.32 1.64
C ALA A 105 17.10 8.81 1.31
N PHE A 106 16.60 9.70 2.18
CA PHE A 106 16.66 11.14 1.99
C PHE A 106 18.01 11.75 2.41
N SER A 107 18.81 11.03 3.20
CA SER A 107 20.16 11.45 3.61
C SER A 107 21.29 10.66 2.93
N MET A 108 20.99 9.51 2.32
CA MET A 108 21.96 8.67 1.60
C MET A 108 22.50 9.32 0.32
N THR A 109 23.77 9.04 0.02
CA THR A 109 24.36 9.25 -1.30
C THR A 109 23.75 8.28 -2.33
N SER A 110 23.96 8.55 -3.62
CA SER A 110 23.46 7.68 -4.69
C SER A 110 23.98 6.24 -4.61
N SER A 111 25.23 6.05 -4.18
CA SER A 111 25.82 4.71 -4.03
C SER A 111 25.21 3.95 -2.87
N GLU A 112 25.10 4.59 -1.71
CA GLU A 112 24.48 4.01 -0.50
C GLU A 112 23.01 3.64 -0.76
N LEU A 113 22.27 4.51 -1.45
CA LEU A 113 20.86 4.24 -1.79
C LEU A 113 20.72 3.02 -2.71
N LYS A 114 21.58 2.88 -3.72
CA LYS A 114 21.55 1.73 -4.64
C LYS A 114 21.88 0.43 -3.92
N GLU A 115 22.86 0.44 -3.03
CA GLU A 115 23.20 -0.70 -2.18
C GLU A 115 22.04 -1.06 -1.25
N PHE A 116 21.45 -0.07 -0.57
CA PHE A 116 20.32 -0.27 0.31
C PHE A 116 19.10 -0.85 -0.43
N ILE A 117 18.81 -0.38 -1.65
CA ILE A 117 17.77 -0.95 -2.51
C ILE A 117 18.06 -2.42 -2.84
N SER A 118 19.31 -2.76 -3.16
CA SER A 118 19.69 -4.14 -3.47
C SER A 118 19.46 -5.06 -2.28
N ASN A 119 19.95 -4.67 -1.10
CA ASN A 119 19.81 -5.45 0.13
C ASN A 119 18.33 -5.58 0.53
N SER A 120 17.57 -4.48 0.44
CA SER A 120 16.13 -4.49 0.72
C SER A 120 15.37 -5.43 -0.21
N LYS A 121 15.72 -5.49 -1.51
CA LYS A 121 15.08 -6.43 -2.46
C LYS A 121 15.31 -7.88 -2.06
N GLU A 122 16.53 -8.23 -1.68
CA GLU A 122 16.89 -9.60 -1.30
C GLU A 122 16.16 -10.01 -0.02
N GLN A 123 16.18 -9.15 1.01
CA GLN A 123 15.48 -9.40 2.27
C GLN A 123 13.97 -9.53 2.07
N ILE A 124 13.34 -8.55 1.42
CA ILE A 124 11.89 -8.58 1.17
C ILE A 124 11.50 -9.80 0.35
N LYS A 125 12.31 -10.19 -0.65
CA LYS A 125 12.06 -11.39 -1.45
C LYS A 125 12.02 -12.65 -0.60
N GLU A 126 12.94 -12.80 0.36
CA GLU A 126 12.90 -13.95 1.27
C GLU A 126 11.68 -13.87 2.21
N HIS A 127 11.30 -12.68 2.69
CA HIS A 127 10.14 -12.52 3.57
C HIS A 127 8.80 -12.88 2.91
N ILE A 128 8.65 -12.58 1.61
CA ILE A 128 7.41 -12.80 0.85
C ILE A 128 7.39 -14.10 0.05
N LYS A 129 8.44 -14.93 0.17
CA LYS A 129 8.62 -16.13 -0.65
C LYS A 129 7.57 -17.21 -0.41
N THR A 130 7.04 -17.28 0.81
CA THR A 130 6.04 -18.24 1.25
C THR A 130 4.89 -17.51 1.91
N PHE A 131 3.68 -18.01 1.72
CA PHE A 131 2.48 -17.50 2.38
C PHE A 131 2.05 -18.44 3.52
N PRO A 132 1.65 -17.93 4.70
CA PRO A 132 1.68 -16.54 5.13
C PRO A 132 3.10 -15.95 5.16
N TYR A 133 3.21 -14.66 4.82
CA TYR A 133 4.50 -13.98 4.76
C TYR A 133 5.20 -13.96 6.14
N SER A 134 6.53 -13.99 6.14
CA SER A 134 7.33 -13.95 7.36
C SER A 134 7.81 -12.55 7.75
N SER A 135 7.36 -11.50 7.04
CA SER A 135 7.74 -10.10 7.29
C SER A 135 7.32 -9.64 8.68
N GLN A 136 8.24 -8.99 9.40
CA GLN A 136 7.97 -8.34 10.69
C GLN A 136 8.30 -6.85 10.64
N ARG A 137 7.52 -6.04 11.36
CA ARG A 137 7.74 -4.59 11.41
C ARG A 137 9.14 -4.21 11.90
N SER A 138 9.71 -5.00 12.80
CA SER A 138 11.06 -4.81 13.33
C SER A 138 12.16 -4.88 12.27
N ASP A 139 11.94 -5.59 11.16
CA ASP A 139 12.97 -5.85 10.16
C ASP A 139 13.45 -4.55 9.49
N PHE A 140 12.52 -3.61 9.29
CA PHE A 140 12.79 -2.28 8.72
C PHE A 140 12.46 -1.12 9.66
N SER A 141 12.30 -1.39 10.95
CA SER A 141 11.91 -0.39 11.95
C SER A 141 10.60 0.34 11.61
N LEU A 142 9.63 -0.39 11.05
CA LEU A 142 8.28 0.13 10.77
C LEU A 142 7.53 0.33 12.09
N SER A 143 6.98 1.51 12.32
CA SER A 143 6.30 1.82 13.59
C SER A 143 4.78 1.90 13.43
N ILE A 144 4.03 1.56 14.48
CA ILE A 144 2.63 1.96 14.58
C ILE A 144 2.63 3.35 15.22
N SER A 145 2.66 4.39 14.40
CA SER A 145 2.65 5.76 14.91
C SER A 145 1.21 6.25 15.05
N ASP A 146 0.80 6.52 16.29
CA ASP A 146 -0.43 7.25 16.57
C ASP A 146 -0.29 8.76 16.47
N LYS A 147 0.95 9.25 16.33
CA LYS A 147 1.22 10.67 16.24
C LYS A 147 0.61 11.24 14.95
N GLN A 148 -0.02 12.39 15.09
CA GLN A 148 -0.37 13.23 13.95
C GLN A 148 0.94 13.79 13.37
N VAL A 149 1.47 13.12 12.34
CA VAL A 149 2.58 13.66 11.55
C VAL A 149 1.98 14.60 10.51
N GLN A 150 2.36 15.89 10.54
CA GLN A 150 1.82 16.89 9.59
C GLN A 150 2.07 16.47 8.14
N ARG A 151 3.32 16.10 7.83
CA ARG A 151 3.76 15.48 6.58
C ARG A 151 5.07 14.74 6.81
N THR A 152 5.21 13.60 6.16
CA THR A 152 6.45 12.80 6.15
C THR A 152 7.28 13.13 4.91
N LEU A 153 8.56 12.78 4.96
CA LEU A 153 9.49 12.95 3.82
C LEU A 153 8.97 12.25 2.56
N TRP A 154 8.38 11.06 2.70
CA TRP A 154 7.77 10.33 1.58
C TRP A 154 6.56 11.03 0.97
N GLN A 155 5.74 11.69 1.80
CA GLN A 155 4.59 12.45 1.29
C GLN A 155 5.05 13.69 0.53
N GLU A 156 6.00 14.44 1.09
CA GLU A 156 6.62 15.59 0.42
C GLU A 156 7.25 15.18 -0.91
N PHE A 157 8.03 14.10 -0.91
CA PHE A 157 8.65 13.54 -2.10
C PHE A 157 7.65 13.18 -3.20
N LEU A 158 6.53 12.51 -2.86
CA LEU A 158 5.50 12.15 -3.82
C LEU A 158 4.79 13.37 -4.39
N ASP A 159 4.53 14.38 -3.57
CA ASP A 159 3.85 15.58 -4.03
C ASP A 159 4.73 16.46 -4.90
N GLU A 160 6.01 16.61 -4.55
CA GLU A 160 6.99 17.29 -5.41
C GLU A 160 7.18 16.55 -6.74
N SER A 161 7.25 15.21 -6.71
CA SER A 161 7.37 14.38 -7.92
C SER A 161 6.15 14.54 -8.83
N ASN A 162 4.95 14.57 -8.26
CA ASN A 162 3.71 14.79 -9.02
C ASN A 162 3.61 16.23 -9.56
N LYS A 163 4.01 17.23 -8.77
CA LYS A 163 4.04 18.64 -9.19
C LYS A 163 4.97 18.85 -10.37
N LYS A 164 6.21 18.37 -10.31
CA LYS A 164 7.18 18.47 -11.41
C LYS A 164 6.68 17.81 -12.68
N ARG A 165 6.07 16.62 -12.57
CA ARG A 165 5.45 15.96 -13.72
C ARG A 165 4.33 16.80 -14.34
N HIS A 166 3.51 17.44 -13.52
CA HIS A 166 2.43 18.31 -14.00
C HIS A 166 2.98 19.55 -14.72
N GLU A 167 4.02 20.18 -14.18
CA GLU A 167 4.71 21.33 -14.79
C GLU A 167 5.28 20.98 -16.18
N VAL A 168 5.96 19.83 -16.30
CA VAL A 168 6.46 19.30 -17.58
C VAL A 168 5.32 18.99 -18.55
N ALA A 169 4.25 18.32 -18.09
CA ALA A 169 3.14 17.91 -18.95
C ALA A 169 2.32 19.10 -19.50
N HIS A 170 2.27 20.21 -18.77
CA HIS A 170 1.60 21.44 -19.21
C HIS A 170 2.51 22.39 -20.01
N GLY A 171 3.78 22.03 -20.25
CA GLY A 171 4.72 22.86 -20.99
C GLY A 171 5.06 24.16 -20.27
N ASN A 172 4.97 24.18 -18.93
CA ASN A 172 5.38 25.34 -18.15
C ASN A 172 6.90 25.33 -17.87
N ASP A 173 7.58 24.24 -18.20
CA ASP A 173 9.01 24.04 -17.98
C ASP A 173 9.64 23.45 -19.26
N PHE A 174 10.27 24.32 -20.07
CA PHE A 174 10.94 23.95 -21.34
C PHE A 174 12.45 23.77 -21.19
N ASP A 175 13.00 24.25 -20.08
CA ASP A 175 14.40 24.10 -19.74
C ASP A 175 14.55 22.85 -18.87
N ASN A 176 15.29 21.87 -19.37
CA ASN A 176 15.52 20.60 -18.68
C ASN A 176 16.52 20.82 -17.53
N PHE A 177 16.08 21.46 -16.43
CA PHE A 177 16.93 21.86 -15.30
C PHE A 177 17.38 20.70 -14.42
N ASP A 178 16.69 19.56 -14.48
CA ASP A 178 17.08 18.39 -13.70
C ASP A 178 18.27 17.68 -14.36
N SER A 179 19.39 17.63 -13.65
CA SER A 179 20.53 16.80 -14.06
C SER A 179 20.13 15.33 -14.09
N ILE A 180 20.82 14.53 -14.91
CA ILE A 180 20.65 13.07 -14.97
C ILE A 180 20.73 12.46 -13.57
N SER A 181 21.66 12.93 -12.73
CA SER A 181 21.83 12.47 -11.35
C SER A 181 20.59 12.71 -10.47
N VAL A 182 19.87 13.83 -10.65
CA VAL A 182 18.64 14.12 -9.92
C VAL A 182 17.51 13.19 -10.36
N LEU A 183 17.39 12.93 -11.66
CA LEU A 183 16.40 11.98 -12.19
C LEU A 183 16.65 10.55 -11.71
N GLU A 184 17.92 10.11 -11.71
CA GLU A 184 18.32 8.81 -11.16
C GLU A 184 17.98 8.71 -9.67
N SER A 185 18.33 9.72 -8.86
CA SER A 185 18.01 9.72 -7.44
C SER A 185 16.50 9.62 -7.17
N ARG A 186 15.67 10.33 -7.95
CA ARG A 186 14.21 10.22 -7.84
C ARG A 186 13.71 8.83 -8.22
N LYS A 187 14.24 8.24 -9.30
CA LYS A 187 13.88 6.87 -9.71
C LYS A 187 14.21 5.87 -8.61
N ASP A 188 15.40 5.97 -8.02
CA ASP A 188 15.85 5.08 -6.94
C ASP A 188 14.97 5.23 -5.69
N LYS A 189 14.63 6.46 -5.29
CA LYS A 189 13.68 6.72 -4.18
C LYS A 189 12.28 6.17 -4.45
N ILE A 190 11.76 6.28 -5.68
CA ILE A 190 10.47 5.67 -6.07
C ILE A 190 10.54 4.15 -5.95
N LEU A 191 11.63 3.54 -6.42
CA LEU A 191 11.83 2.10 -6.33
C LEU A 191 11.88 1.64 -4.88
N LEU A 192 12.60 2.38 -4.02
CA LEU A 192 12.65 2.07 -2.60
C LEU A 192 11.29 2.23 -1.93
N LEU A 193 10.51 3.28 -2.27
CA LEU A 193 9.15 3.42 -1.77
C LEU A 193 8.27 2.25 -2.18
N GLN A 194 8.40 1.73 -3.39
CA GLN A 194 7.67 0.53 -3.81
C GLN A 194 8.00 -0.68 -2.94
N LEU A 195 9.28 -0.88 -2.61
CA LEU A 195 9.74 -1.94 -1.71
C LEU A 195 9.18 -1.76 -0.30
N ALA A 196 9.26 -0.54 0.24
CA ALA A 196 8.71 -0.21 1.55
C ALA A 196 7.20 -0.49 1.64
N LEU A 197 6.45 -0.18 0.59
CA LEU A 197 5.01 -0.45 0.50
C LEU A 197 4.71 -1.95 0.42
N VAL A 198 5.51 -2.73 -0.31
CA VAL A 198 5.37 -4.20 -0.34
C VAL A 198 5.59 -4.77 1.05
N GLU A 199 6.69 -4.38 1.70
CA GLU A 199 7.07 -4.90 3.02
C GLU A 199 6.05 -4.53 4.10
N LEU A 200 5.57 -3.27 4.10
CA LEU A 200 4.54 -2.84 5.04
C LEU A 200 3.25 -3.64 4.89
N MET A 201 2.85 -3.93 3.64
CA MET A 201 1.65 -4.73 3.38
C MET A 201 1.84 -6.18 3.81
N ALA A 202 3.02 -6.76 3.55
CA ALA A 202 3.37 -8.10 3.97
C ALA A 202 3.35 -8.24 5.51
N CYS A 203 3.96 -7.29 6.23
CA CYS A 203 3.89 -7.19 7.69
C CYS A 203 2.44 -7.16 8.19
N HIS A 204 1.62 -6.26 7.64
CA HIS A 204 0.22 -6.10 8.05
C HIS A 204 -0.58 -7.39 7.88
N LEU A 205 -0.41 -8.08 6.76
CA LEU A 205 -1.11 -9.33 6.51
C LEU A 205 -0.62 -10.45 7.42
N SER A 206 0.70 -10.57 7.62
CA SER A 206 1.28 -11.56 8.55
C SER A 206 0.72 -11.39 9.97
N GLU A 207 0.66 -10.15 10.47
CA GLU A 207 0.08 -9.82 11.78
C GLU A 207 -1.40 -10.17 11.87
N LYS A 208 -2.18 -9.87 10.82
CA LYS A 208 -3.63 -10.12 10.82
C LYS A 208 -3.95 -11.61 10.72
N LEU A 209 -3.25 -12.34 9.88
CA LEU A 209 -3.46 -13.77 9.71
C LEU A 209 -2.96 -14.59 10.92
N SER A 210 -1.95 -14.11 11.63
CA SER A 210 -1.50 -14.73 12.90
C SER A 210 -2.47 -14.51 14.06
N SER A 211 -3.44 -13.60 13.92
CA SER A 211 -4.43 -13.25 14.96
C SER A 211 -5.80 -13.91 14.79
N ILE A 212 -5.95 -14.74 13.76
CA ILE A 212 -7.15 -15.54 13.43
C ILE A 212 -6.92 -16.96 13.94
#